data_AF-A0A4P9YMH8-F1
#
_entry.id   AF-A0A4P9YMH8-F1
#
_cell.length_a   1.000
_cell.length_b   1.000
_cell.length_c   1.000
_cell.angle_alpha   90.00
_cell.angle_beta   90.00
_cell.angle_gamma   90.00
#
_symmetry.space_group_name_H-M   'P 1'
#
loop_
_entity.id
_entity.type
_entity.pdbx_description
1 polymer ?
#
loop_
_entity_poly.entity_id
_entity_poly.type
_entity_poly.pdbx_seq_one_letter_code
_entity_poly.pdbx_strand_id
1 'polypeptide(L)'
;MYRHLKRFMGLYDKKTGFEICQTFRFEKYTDKVEMSVIATRDYEPGYVIKNLVGVSVEMSREEDENLQNNGGRDFSVLWSTKKRAYCLLLGPARFVNHDCEPNVEVKCIKKFKEFIPSSGNDINFKVIKPIKTGKEILVYYGNDYFGPNNVDCHCETCEK
;
A
#
# COMPACT_ATOMS: atom_id res chain seq x y z
N MET A 1 -17.15 -7.52 -8.48
CA MET A 1 -17.31 -6.09 -8.86
C MET A 1 -17.86 -5.22 -7.73
N TYR A 2 -19.09 -5.41 -7.24
CA TYR A 2 -19.73 -4.57 -6.20
C TYR A 2 -18.91 -4.39 -4.90
N ARG A 3 -18.32 -5.46 -4.36
CA ARG A 3 -17.43 -5.39 -3.18
C ARG A 3 -16.19 -4.54 -3.41
N HIS A 4 -15.69 -4.47 -4.64
CA HIS A 4 -14.50 -3.69 -4.98
C HIS A 4 -14.86 -2.20 -5.06
N LEU A 5 -15.96 -1.87 -5.72
CA LEU A 5 -16.51 -0.51 -5.76
C LEU A 5 -16.78 0.05 -4.36
N LYS A 6 -17.37 -0.77 -3.46
CA LYS A 6 -17.64 -0.34 -2.08
C LYS A 6 -16.38 0.06 -1.30
N ARG A 7 -15.21 -0.53 -1.60
CA ARG A 7 -13.93 -0.13 -0.98
C ARG A 7 -13.50 1.26 -1.45
N PHE A 8 -13.61 1.55 -2.74
CA PHE A 8 -13.35 2.88 -3.27
C PHE A 8 -14.36 3.92 -2.77
N MET A 9 -15.62 3.54 -2.59
CA MET A 9 -16.61 4.45 -2.02
C MET A 9 -16.30 4.85 -0.58
N GLY A 10 -15.62 3.97 0.16
CA GLY A 10 -15.11 4.28 1.49
C GLY A 10 -14.16 5.48 1.53
N LEU A 11 -13.48 5.82 0.43
CA LEU A 11 -12.59 6.99 0.34
C LEU A 11 -13.32 8.31 0.63
N TYR A 12 -14.61 8.39 0.29
CA TYR A 12 -15.42 9.60 0.44
C TYR A 12 -16.12 9.69 1.81
N ASP A 13 -15.91 8.73 2.71
CA ASP A 13 -16.41 8.81 4.07
C ASP A 13 -15.61 9.88 4.85
N LYS A 14 -16.30 10.74 5.59
CA LYS A 14 -15.69 11.76 6.46
C LYS A 14 -14.72 11.16 7.49
N LYS A 15 -14.84 9.87 7.81
CA LYS A 15 -14.00 9.14 8.78
C LYS A 15 -12.72 8.55 8.19
N THR A 16 -12.48 8.68 6.88
CA THR A 16 -11.32 8.10 6.18
C THR A 16 -9.99 8.64 6.71
N GLY A 17 -9.90 9.97 6.89
CA GLY A 17 -8.71 10.63 7.46
C GLY A 17 -7.49 10.65 6.56
N PHE A 18 -7.63 10.30 5.28
CA PHE A 18 -6.62 10.43 4.24
C PHE A 18 -7.28 10.76 2.90
N GLU A 19 -6.47 11.19 1.94
CA GLU A 19 -6.85 11.42 0.55
C GLU A 19 -5.80 10.83 -0.41
N ILE A 20 -6.19 10.67 -1.68
CA ILE A 20 -5.27 10.23 -2.73
C ILE A 20 -4.89 11.48 -3.54
N CYS A 21 -3.59 11.76 -3.63
CA CYS A 21 -3.03 12.91 -4.35
C CYS A 21 -2.06 12.44 -5.43
N GLN A 22 -1.91 13.23 -6.48
CA GLN A 22 -0.81 13.03 -7.44
C GLN A 22 0.54 13.32 -6.77
N THR A 23 1.56 12.55 -7.13
CA THR A 23 2.94 12.80 -6.73
C THR A 23 3.85 12.77 -7.96
N PHE A 24 4.74 13.77 -8.02
CA PHE A 24 5.73 13.92 -9.08
C PHE A 24 7.12 13.40 -8.66
N ARG A 25 7.22 12.87 -7.43
CA ARG A 25 8.48 12.39 -6.83
C ARG A 25 9.18 11.36 -7.72
N PHE A 26 8.40 10.46 -8.33
CA PHE A 26 8.91 9.35 -9.12
C PHE A 26 8.89 9.61 -10.62
N GLU A 27 8.43 10.77 -11.07
CA GLU A 27 8.26 11.11 -12.50
C GLU A 27 9.58 10.96 -13.27
N LYS A 28 10.70 11.38 -12.66
CA LYS A 28 12.07 11.22 -13.21
C LYS A 28 12.50 9.77 -13.45
N TYR A 29 11.81 8.80 -12.86
CA TYR A 29 12.17 7.38 -12.89
C TYR A 29 11.16 6.51 -13.63
N THR A 30 9.87 6.89 -13.61
CA THR A 30 8.79 6.09 -14.17
C THR A 30 8.22 6.67 -15.46
N ASP A 31 8.55 7.91 -15.81
CA ASP A 31 7.92 8.69 -16.90
C ASP A 31 6.37 8.73 -16.81
N LYS A 32 5.83 8.53 -15.59
CA LYS A 32 4.39 8.44 -15.30
C LYS A 32 4.02 9.33 -14.10
N VAL A 33 2.78 9.80 -14.11
CA VAL A 33 2.17 10.46 -12.94
C VAL A 33 1.75 9.40 -11.94
N GLU A 34 2.42 9.36 -10.81
CA GLU A 34 2.12 8.44 -9.72
C GLU A 34 1.11 9.06 -8.74
N MET A 35 0.57 8.22 -7.87
CA MET A 35 -0.35 8.63 -6.81
C MET A 35 0.28 8.37 -5.44
N SER A 36 -0.19 9.10 -4.44
CA SER A 36 0.25 9.02 -3.04
C SER A 36 -0.97 9.06 -2.14
N VAL A 37 -0.82 8.53 -0.92
CA VAL A 37 -1.85 8.59 0.11
C VAL A 37 -1.43 9.59 1.19
N ILE A 38 -2.15 10.70 1.29
CA ILE A 38 -1.81 11.80 2.21
C ILE A 38 -2.76 11.81 3.40
N ALA A 39 -2.22 11.91 4.61
CA ALA A 39 -3.02 12.02 5.82
C ALA A 39 -3.74 13.37 5.90
N THR A 40 -5.06 13.36 6.12
CA THR A 40 -5.88 14.58 6.33
C THR A 40 -6.17 14.84 7.82
N ARG A 41 -5.56 14.04 8.69
CA ARG A 41 -5.56 14.20 10.14
C ARG A 41 -4.30 13.59 10.76
N ASP A 42 -4.05 13.91 12.02
CA ASP A 42 -2.96 13.29 12.78
C ASP A 42 -3.29 11.83 13.16
N TYR A 43 -2.29 10.96 13.08
CA TYR A 43 -2.37 9.56 13.51
C TYR A 43 -1.30 9.24 14.57
N GLU A 44 -1.72 8.49 15.58
CA GLU A 44 -0.83 7.99 16.64
C GLU A 44 -0.46 6.52 16.41
N PRO A 45 0.75 6.10 16.85
CA PRO A 45 1.15 4.70 16.81
C PRO A 45 0.11 3.78 17.47
N GLY A 46 -0.13 2.63 16.85
CA GLY A 46 -1.15 1.68 17.29
C GLY A 46 -2.48 1.80 16.54
N TYR A 47 -2.77 2.96 15.95
CA TYR A 47 -4.03 3.18 15.21
C TYR A 47 -4.10 2.35 13.93
N VAL A 48 -5.28 1.77 13.63
CA VAL A 48 -5.54 1.08 12.36
C VAL A 48 -6.31 2.02 11.44
N ILE A 49 -5.71 2.39 10.31
CA ILE A 49 -6.30 3.33 9.35
C ILE A 49 -7.54 2.71 8.72
N LYS A 50 -8.71 3.25 9.05
CA LYS A 50 -10.00 2.82 8.50
C LYS A 50 -10.09 3.20 7.02
N ASN A 51 -10.83 2.42 6.23
CA ASN A 51 -11.07 2.65 4.80
C ASN A 51 -9.83 2.60 3.89
N LEU A 52 -8.60 2.66 4.41
CA LEU A 52 -7.38 2.31 3.67
C LEU A 52 -7.26 0.79 3.60
N VAL A 53 -8.16 0.20 2.81
CA VAL A 53 -8.31 -1.24 2.69
C VAL A 53 -7.82 -1.71 1.33
N GLY A 54 -7.25 -2.92 1.33
CA GLY A 54 -6.88 -3.61 0.12
C GLY A 54 -7.30 -5.07 0.15
N VAL A 55 -7.25 -5.71 -1.02
CA VAL A 55 -7.26 -7.16 -1.12
C VAL A 55 -5.87 -7.60 -1.53
N SER A 56 -5.33 -8.58 -0.82
CA SER A 56 -4.10 -9.27 -1.20
C SER A 56 -4.45 -10.55 -1.98
N VAL A 57 -3.93 -10.68 -3.19
CA VAL A 57 -3.99 -11.94 -3.94
C VAL A 57 -2.59 -12.49 -4.00
N GLU A 58 -2.40 -13.70 -3.50
CA GLU A 58 -1.12 -14.39 -3.57
C GLU A 58 -0.81 -14.74 -5.02
N MET A 59 0.42 -14.47 -5.44
CA MET A 59 0.89 -14.78 -6.78
C MET A 59 1.83 -15.99 -6.71
N SER A 60 1.71 -16.87 -7.69
CA SER A 60 2.72 -17.90 -7.95
C SER A 60 4.03 -17.26 -8.40
N ARG A 61 5.13 -18.01 -8.35
CA ARG A 61 6.44 -17.53 -8.83
C ARG A 61 6.41 -17.18 -10.32
N GLU A 62 5.75 -18.00 -11.12
CA GLU A 62 5.61 -17.77 -12.56
C GLU A 62 4.81 -16.49 -12.86
N GLU A 63 3.74 -16.22 -12.09
CA GLU A 63 2.98 -14.97 -12.21
C GLU A 63 3.82 -13.75 -11.81
N ASP A 64 4.62 -13.85 -10.75
CA ASP A 64 5.53 -12.78 -10.32
C ASP A 64 6.64 -12.52 -11.37
N GLU A 65 7.28 -13.56 -11.87
CA GLU A 65 8.31 -13.47 -12.93
C GLU A 65 7.72 -12.88 -14.23
N ASN A 66 6.53 -13.33 -14.63
CA ASN A 66 5.85 -12.79 -15.82
C ASN A 66 5.46 -11.31 -15.65
N LEU A 67 5.02 -10.90 -14.45
CA LEU A 67 4.73 -9.50 -14.16
C LEU A 67 5.98 -8.62 -14.19
N GLN A 68 7.11 -9.15 -13.68
CA GLN A 68 8.40 -8.45 -13.75
C GLN A 68 8.86 -8.27 -15.21
N ASN A 69 8.68 -9.30 -16.05
CA ASN A 69 9.20 -9.32 -17.42
C ASN A 69 8.33 -8.57 -18.45
N ASN A 70 7.00 -8.50 -18.28
CA ASN A 70 6.09 -8.09 -19.37
C ASN A 70 5.47 -6.68 -19.25
N GLY A 71 5.79 -5.88 -18.22
CA GLY A 71 5.16 -4.55 -18.13
C GLY A 71 5.78 -3.54 -17.16
N GLY A 72 6.87 -3.88 -16.47
CA GLY A 72 7.28 -3.13 -15.30
C GLY A 72 6.25 -3.25 -14.16
N ARG A 73 6.64 -2.96 -12.92
CA ARG A 73 5.72 -3.09 -11.78
C ARG A 73 4.72 -1.92 -11.72
N ASP A 74 3.81 -1.83 -12.67
CA ASP A 74 2.63 -0.94 -12.65
C ASP A 74 1.57 -1.37 -11.61
N PHE A 75 1.83 -2.49 -10.94
CA PHE A 75 1.01 -3.04 -9.90
C PHE A 75 1.71 -2.97 -8.55
N SER A 76 0.99 -2.50 -7.55
CA SER A 76 1.49 -2.43 -6.18
C SER A 76 1.52 -3.84 -5.60
N VAL A 77 2.72 -4.41 -5.52
CA VAL A 77 2.96 -5.77 -5.00
C VAL A 77 3.65 -5.65 -3.64
N LEU A 78 3.24 -6.44 -2.65
CA LEU A 78 3.90 -6.51 -1.35
C LEU A 78 4.41 -7.91 -1.07
N TRP A 79 5.54 -8.01 -0.39
CA TRP A 79 5.99 -9.26 0.20
C TRP A 79 5.21 -9.59 1.47
N SER A 80 4.51 -10.72 1.47
CA SER A 80 3.90 -11.25 2.69
C SER A 80 4.85 -12.22 3.37
N THR A 81 5.43 -11.85 4.50
CA THR A 81 6.28 -12.76 5.31
C THR A 81 5.51 -13.98 5.79
N LYS A 82 4.22 -13.81 6.14
CA LYS A 82 3.36 -14.89 6.60
C LYS A 82 3.07 -15.94 5.52
N LYS A 83 2.79 -15.49 4.30
CA LYS A 83 2.52 -16.38 3.15
C LYS A 83 3.81 -16.81 2.43
N ARG A 84 4.93 -16.12 2.72
CA ARG A 84 6.22 -16.24 2.01
C ARG A 84 6.07 -16.10 0.49
N ALA A 85 5.23 -15.15 0.08
CA ALA A 85 4.86 -14.92 -1.30
C ALA A 85 4.57 -13.43 -1.55
N TYR A 86 4.79 -13.01 -2.79
CA TYR A 86 4.35 -11.70 -3.27
C TYR A 86 2.83 -11.68 -3.40
N CYS A 87 2.24 -10.56 -2.99
CA CYS A 87 0.82 -10.35 -2.93
C CYS A 87 0.46 -9.09 -3.72
N LEU A 88 -0.38 -9.25 -4.72
CA LEU A 88 -0.95 -8.14 -5.47
C LEU A 88 -1.90 -7.34 -4.58
N LEU A 89 -1.70 -6.03 -4.48
CA LEU A 89 -2.63 -5.13 -3.80
C LEU A 89 -3.65 -4.56 -4.77
N LEU A 90 -4.92 -4.69 -4.39
CA LEU A 90 -6.03 -4.09 -5.09
C LEU A 90 -6.85 -3.19 -4.16
N GLY A 91 -7.49 -2.16 -4.71
CA GLY A 91 -8.29 -1.20 -3.94
C GLY A 91 -7.49 0.03 -3.51
N PRO A 92 -8.03 0.88 -2.63
CA PRO A 92 -7.35 2.11 -2.16
C PRO A 92 -5.92 1.90 -1.64
N ALA A 93 -5.66 0.76 -1.00
CA ALA A 93 -4.34 0.39 -0.50
C ALA A 93 -3.23 0.37 -1.57
N ARG A 94 -3.58 0.23 -2.86
CA ARG A 94 -2.61 0.19 -3.96
C ARG A 94 -1.81 1.49 -4.10
N PHE A 95 -2.36 2.61 -3.65
CA PHE A 95 -1.71 3.93 -3.80
C PHE A 95 -0.75 4.26 -2.65
N VAL A 96 -0.59 3.36 -1.67
CA VAL A 96 0.35 3.55 -0.56
C VAL A 96 1.75 3.26 -1.06
N ASN A 97 2.60 4.28 -1.11
CA ASN A 97 3.95 4.16 -1.64
C ASN A 97 4.91 3.48 -0.67
N HIS A 98 6.06 3.09 -1.22
CA HIS A 98 7.14 2.48 -0.48
C HIS A 98 7.99 3.50 0.27
N ASP A 99 8.38 3.15 1.49
CA ASP A 99 9.58 3.71 2.12
C ASP A 99 10.33 2.62 2.91
N CYS A 100 11.67 2.68 2.91
CA CYS A 100 12.53 1.77 3.66
C CYS A 100 12.37 1.92 5.18
N GLU A 101 11.93 3.09 5.65
CA GLU A 101 11.59 3.41 7.03
C GLU A 101 10.13 3.87 7.17
N PRO A 102 9.15 2.99 6.87
CA PRO A 102 7.76 3.37 6.75
C PRO A 102 7.14 3.87 8.08
N ASN A 103 5.97 4.50 7.97
CA ASN A 103 5.17 4.92 9.12
C ASN A 103 3.97 4.01 9.39
N VAL A 104 3.67 3.08 8.48
CA VAL A 104 2.67 2.02 8.69
C VAL A 104 3.21 0.61 8.41
N GLU A 105 2.62 -0.38 9.08
CA GLU A 105 2.80 -1.80 8.79
C GLU A 105 1.51 -2.43 8.25
N VAL A 106 1.64 -3.42 7.36
CA VAL A 106 0.49 -4.18 6.86
C VAL A 106 -0.03 -5.13 7.93
N LYS A 107 -1.34 -5.11 8.17
CA LYS A 107 -2.05 -6.11 8.96
C LYS A 107 -3.09 -6.83 8.11
N CYS A 108 -2.91 -8.14 7.95
CA CYS A 108 -3.95 -9.01 7.42
C CYS A 108 -5.02 -9.20 8.49
N ILE A 109 -6.22 -8.68 8.27
CA ILE A 109 -7.32 -8.82 9.23
C ILE A 109 -8.26 -9.91 8.74
N LYS A 110 -8.45 -10.97 9.54
CA LYS A 110 -9.35 -12.09 9.20
C LYS A 110 -10.85 -11.70 9.24
N LYS A 111 -11.20 -10.58 9.89
CA LYS A 111 -12.59 -10.10 10.07
C LYS A 111 -12.60 -8.59 10.32
N PHE A 112 -12.95 -7.78 9.31
CA PHE A 112 -13.56 -6.47 9.58
C PHE A 112 -15.07 -6.70 9.58
N LYS A 113 -15.65 -6.86 10.76
CA LYS A 113 -17.03 -7.35 10.95
C LYS A 113 -18.11 -6.35 10.50
N GLU A 114 -17.76 -5.11 10.17
CA GLU A 114 -18.76 -4.04 10.13
C GLU A 114 -19.22 -3.61 8.74
N PHE A 115 -18.48 -3.86 7.64
CA PHE A 115 -18.87 -3.26 6.35
C PHE A 115 -18.79 -4.14 5.09
N ILE A 116 -17.98 -5.20 5.04
CA ILE A 116 -17.86 -6.08 3.88
C ILE A 116 -17.59 -7.51 4.36
N PRO A 117 -18.32 -8.54 3.89
CA PRO A 117 -17.96 -9.94 4.15
C PRO A 117 -16.49 -10.15 3.75
N SER A 118 -15.64 -10.52 4.71
CA SER A 118 -14.21 -10.68 4.47
C SER A 118 -13.95 -12.01 3.76
N SER A 119 -13.13 -11.99 2.71
CA SER A 119 -12.65 -13.21 2.06
C SER A 119 -11.33 -13.72 2.67
N GLY A 120 -10.97 -13.25 3.88
CA GLY A 120 -9.74 -13.66 4.58
C GLY A 120 -8.44 -13.06 4.03
N ASN A 121 -8.54 -12.26 2.96
CA ASN A 121 -7.43 -11.65 2.22
C ASN A 121 -7.40 -10.12 2.34
N ASP A 122 -8.22 -9.54 3.21
CA ASP A 122 -8.28 -8.09 3.40
C ASP A 122 -7.05 -7.60 4.19
N ILE A 123 -6.41 -6.56 3.66
CA ILE A 123 -5.30 -5.88 4.30
C ILE A 123 -5.74 -4.51 4.82
N ASN A 124 -5.16 -4.12 5.95
CA ASN A 124 -5.27 -2.79 6.55
C ASN A 124 -3.87 -2.33 6.97
N PHE A 125 -3.75 -1.05 7.31
CA PHE A 125 -2.48 -0.46 7.72
C PHE A 125 -2.58 -0.04 9.18
N LYS A 126 -1.61 -0.48 9.98
CA LYS A 126 -1.44 -0.06 11.37
C LYS A 126 -0.30 0.93 11.45
N VAL A 127 -0.55 2.06 12.10
CA VAL A 127 0.42 3.13 12.32
C VAL A 127 1.48 2.66 13.31
N ILE A 128 2.75 2.81 12.95
CA ILE A 128 3.91 2.44 13.78
C ILE A 128 4.76 3.64 14.20
N LYS A 129 4.65 4.76 13.46
CA LYS A 129 5.26 6.06 13.79
C LYS A 129 4.17 7.15 13.71
N PRO A 130 4.22 8.24 14.52
CA PRO A 130 3.25 9.31 14.40
C PRO A 130 3.21 9.90 12.97
N ILE A 131 2.01 10.13 12.44
CA ILE A 131 1.82 10.71 11.10
C ILE A 131 1.06 12.02 11.29
N LYS A 132 1.65 13.14 10.86
CA LYS A 132 1.00 14.45 10.92
C LYS A 132 0.14 14.67 9.68
N THR A 133 -0.87 15.51 9.84
CA THR A 133 -1.69 16.01 8.72
C THR A 133 -0.78 16.58 7.63
N GLY A 134 -1.06 16.21 6.37
CA GLY A 134 -0.26 16.57 5.19
C GLY A 134 0.96 15.66 4.95
N LYS A 135 1.22 14.67 5.80
CA LYS A 135 2.29 13.69 5.57
C LYS A 135 1.78 12.46 4.83
N GLU A 136 2.64 11.89 4.00
CA GLU A 136 2.35 10.68 3.24
C GLU A 136 2.31 9.45 4.15
N ILE A 137 1.37 8.55 3.88
CA ILE A 137 1.27 7.24 4.50
C ILE A 137 2.11 6.28 3.67
N LEU A 138 3.13 5.68 4.29
CA LEU A 138 4.19 4.93 3.61
C LEU A 138 4.34 3.54 4.23
N VAL A 139 4.52 2.52 3.39
CA VAL A 139 4.63 1.11 3.81
C VAL A 139 5.90 0.45 3.27
N TYR A 140 6.39 -0.57 3.94
CA TYR A 140 7.49 -1.37 3.42
C TYR A 140 6.99 -2.42 2.42
N TYR A 141 7.58 -2.46 1.22
CA TYR A 141 7.17 -3.40 0.16
C TYR A 141 7.85 -4.75 0.29
N GLY A 142 9.08 -4.80 0.79
CA GLY A 142 9.91 -6.00 0.87
C GLY A 142 11.39 -5.65 0.68
N ASN A 143 12.29 -6.58 1.00
CA ASN A 143 13.74 -6.34 0.94
C ASN A 143 14.30 -6.22 -0.47
N ASP A 144 13.69 -6.92 -1.43
CA ASP A 144 14.22 -7.03 -2.79
C ASP A 144 13.20 -6.52 -3.83
N TYR A 145 12.39 -5.53 -3.42
CA TYR A 145 11.44 -4.94 -4.34
C TYR A 145 12.21 -4.13 -5.39
N PHE A 146 12.95 -3.10 -4.99
CA PHE A 146 13.71 -2.26 -5.92
C PHE A 146 15.12 -2.84 -6.15
N GLY A 147 15.19 -4.05 -6.71
CA GLY A 147 16.44 -4.79 -6.89
C GLY A 147 16.96 -5.42 -5.58
N PRO A 148 18.10 -6.14 -5.62
CA PRO A 148 18.66 -6.79 -4.43
C PRO A 148 18.91 -5.79 -3.29
N ASN A 149 18.40 -6.07 -2.10
CA ASN A 149 18.44 -5.18 -0.94
C ASN A 149 17.93 -3.75 -1.23
N ASN A 150 16.96 -3.60 -2.13
CA ASN A 150 16.38 -2.31 -2.53
C ASN A 150 17.42 -1.29 -3.03
N VAL A 151 18.48 -1.75 -3.71
CA VAL A 151 19.56 -0.90 -4.24
C VAL A 151 19.07 0.18 -5.21
N ASP A 152 17.98 -0.08 -5.93
CA ASP A 152 17.37 0.84 -6.89
C ASP A 152 16.20 1.64 -6.27
N CYS A 153 16.12 1.70 -4.94
CA CYS A 153 15.04 2.40 -4.25
C CYS A 153 15.22 3.92 -4.28
N HIS A 154 14.11 4.63 -4.51
CA HIS A 154 14.07 6.09 -4.58
C HIS A 154 13.13 6.71 -3.51
N CYS A 155 12.92 5.99 -2.40
CA CYS A 155 12.16 6.52 -1.27
C CYS A 155 12.91 7.64 -0.53
N GLU A 156 12.22 8.39 0.32
CA GLU A 156 12.81 9.56 0.99
C GLU A 156 13.94 9.14 1.92
N THR A 157 13.80 7.98 2.56
CA THR A 157 14.82 7.43 3.44
C THR A 157 16.11 7.05 2.71
N CYS A 158 16.03 6.56 1.47
CA CYS A 158 17.21 6.19 0.68
C CYS A 158 17.90 7.40 0.01
N GLU A 159 17.20 8.53 -0.16
CA GLU A 159 17.78 9.76 -0.74
C GLU A 159 18.58 10.60 0.29
N LYS A 160 18.52 10.26 1.59
CA LYS A 160 19.25 10.95 2.67
C LYS A 160 20.66 10.40 2.85
#